data_AF-A0A2Z4MGF1-F1
#
_entry.id   AF-A0A2Z4MGF1-F1
#
_cell.length_a   1.000
_cell.length_b   1.000
_cell.length_c   1.000
_cell.angle_alpha   90.00
_cell.angle_beta   90.00
_cell.angle_gamma   90.00
#
_symmetry.space_group_name_H-M   'P 1'
#
loop_
_entity.id
_entity.type
_entity.pdbx_description
1 polymer ?
#
loop_
_entity_poly.entity_id
_entity_poly.type
_entity_poly.pdbx_seq_one_letter_code
_entity_poly.pdbx_strand_id
1 'polypeptide(L)'
;MDQNKLKRHHVMRSLILAGITALLAYLILSETLSHYLAPRLHMFSYVTLVILSLLTMVSIRQIFVGSSVYDCDCEEHHKVPRTPMGSLLVYSLFVLPIVMGFVMPDKILGSDVAEKRGITLLSNDVRKLADVTANANANATENEKQTAEVKEDAKPSVEPQSEATNQVATPPVEATDDEQLRQRFSNGGFGDFYTDIAVFLHKQPVIELNDKVFLDGLTTMELYAKEFAGKELETIGFVYRQPDFTKQQFVVARFSVTCCTADSSVYGVLVEKEDANKWAKDSWVKVRGKLELRQVDGYDMLVLKASQVEAVSAPKDPYVYYSFEAAPDS
;
A
#
# COMPACT_ATOMS: atom_id res chain seq x y z
N MET A 1 -8.36 -48.62 -24.17
CA MET A 1 -8.54 -47.16 -24.36
C MET A 1 -7.97 -46.81 -25.72
N ASP A 2 -8.65 -46.02 -26.54
CA ASP A 2 -8.21 -45.71 -27.91
C ASP A 2 -6.87 -44.95 -27.89
N GLN A 3 -5.85 -45.48 -28.58
CA GLN A 3 -4.50 -44.91 -28.65
C GLN A 3 -4.50 -43.46 -29.15
N ASN A 4 -5.45 -43.11 -30.02
CA ASN A 4 -5.60 -41.74 -30.52
C ASN A 4 -6.16 -40.79 -29.46
N LYS A 5 -7.00 -41.28 -28.54
CA LYS A 5 -7.49 -40.48 -27.40
C LYS A 5 -6.37 -40.21 -26.40
N LEU A 6 -5.55 -41.22 -26.10
CA LEU A 6 -4.41 -41.06 -25.19
C LEU A 6 -3.39 -40.05 -25.74
N LYS A 7 -3.01 -40.16 -27.02
CA LYS A 7 -2.14 -39.17 -27.69
C LYS A 7 -2.70 -37.75 -27.62
N ARG A 8 -4.00 -37.56 -27.87
CA ARG A 8 -4.68 -36.26 -27.72
C ARG A 8 -4.57 -35.69 -26.31
N HIS A 9 -4.70 -36.51 -25.26
CA HIS A 9 -4.58 -36.04 -23.88
C HIS A 9 -3.16 -35.55 -23.54
N HIS A 10 -2.13 -36.26 -24.00
CA HIS A 10 -0.74 -35.82 -23.82
C HIS A 10 -0.48 -34.51 -24.55
N VAL A 11 -0.90 -34.39 -25.82
CA VAL A 11 -0.77 -33.15 -26.60
C VAL A 11 -1.48 -31.97 -25.93
N MET A 12 -2.74 -32.15 -25.48
CA MET A 12 -3.47 -31.10 -24.79
C MET A 12 -2.81 -30.69 -23.47
N ARG A 13 -2.30 -31.65 -22.69
CA ARG A 13 -1.58 -31.37 -21.44
C ARG A 13 -0.29 -30.59 -21.69
N SER A 14 0.50 -30.96 -22.70
CA SER A 14 1.72 -30.26 -23.07
C SER A 14 1.43 -28.84 -23.57
N LEU A 15 0.37 -28.65 -24.36
CA LEU A 15 -0.05 -27.33 -24.84
C LEU A 15 -0.49 -26.41 -23.70
N ILE A 16 -1.27 -26.91 -22.74
CA ILE A 16 -1.69 -26.14 -21.57
C ILE A 16 -0.49 -25.75 -20.72
N LEU A 17 0.41 -26.71 -20.44
CA LEU A 17 1.61 -26.44 -19.66
C LEU A 17 2.50 -25.41 -20.36
N ALA A 18 2.71 -25.54 -21.67
CA ALA A 18 3.44 -24.56 -22.46
C ALA A 18 2.77 -23.19 -22.46
N GLY A 19 1.44 -23.13 -22.52
CA GLY A 19 0.68 -21.88 -22.43
C GLY A 19 0.83 -21.18 -21.08
N ILE A 20 0.78 -21.92 -19.96
CA ILE A 20 1.02 -21.36 -18.62
C ILE A 20 2.46 -20.85 -18.50
N THR A 21 3.44 -21.64 -18.96
CA THR A 21 4.85 -21.22 -18.97
C THR A 21 5.06 -19.96 -19.80
N ALA A 22 4.46 -19.89 -20.99
CA ALA A 22 4.54 -18.73 -21.88
C ALA A 22 3.86 -17.49 -21.28
N LEU A 23 2.70 -17.66 -20.62
CA LEU A 23 2.04 -16.56 -19.90
C LEU A 23 2.92 -16.03 -18.77
N LEU A 24 3.49 -16.92 -17.94
CA LEU A 24 4.36 -16.51 -16.85
C LEU A 24 5.64 -15.82 -17.37
N ALA A 25 6.23 -16.36 -18.44
CA ALA A 25 7.37 -15.74 -19.11
C ALA A 25 7.01 -14.35 -19.67
N TYR A 26 5.83 -14.21 -20.28
CA TYR A 26 5.33 -12.92 -20.78
C TYR A 26 5.23 -11.90 -19.66
N LEU A 27 4.56 -12.22 -18.53
CA LEU A 27 4.40 -11.32 -17.38
C LEU A 27 5.75 -10.88 -16.76
N ILE A 28 6.73 -11.78 -16.76
CA ILE A 28 8.08 -11.48 -16.27
C ILE A 28 8.83 -10.57 -17.25
N LEU A 29 8.77 -10.84 -18.55
CA LEU A 29 9.50 -10.08 -19.58
C LEU A 29 8.87 -8.70 -19.86
N SER A 30 7.55 -8.56 -19.71
CA SER A 30 6.83 -7.29 -19.84
C SER A 30 7.00 -6.38 -18.61
N GLU A 31 7.67 -6.86 -17.56
CA GLU A 31 7.76 -6.21 -16.24
C GLU A 31 6.39 -5.90 -15.59
N THR A 32 5.29 -6.44 -16.13
CA THR A 32 3.95 -6.25 -15.56
C THR A 32 3.71 -7.14 -14.35
N LEU A 33 4.65 -8.03 -14.00
CA LEU A 33 4.57 -8.85 -12.79
C LEU A 33 4.40 -8.00 -11.51
N SER A 34 5.01 -6.81 -11.44
CA SER A 34 4.85 -5.89 -10.31
C SER A 34 3.40 -5.40 -10.13
N HIS A 35 2.59 -5.45 -11.19
CA HIS A 35 1.19 -5.03 -11.15
C HIS A 35 0.30 -6.08 -10.47
N TYR A 36 0.78 -7.31 -10.29
CA TYR A 36 0.02 -8.41 -9.73
C TYR A 36 0.61 -8.93 -8.42
N LEU A 37 1.94 -8.89 -8.28
CA LEU A 37 2.66 -9.57 -7.22
C LEU A 37 3.75 -8.68 -6.59
N ALA A 38 3.82 -8.74 -5.26
CA ALA A 38 4.84 -8.01 -4.49
C ALA A 38 6.27 -8.44 -4.92
N PRO A 39 7.25 -7.50 -4.99
CA PRO A 39 8.62 -7.77 -5.43
C PRO A 39 9.31 -8.92 -4.69
N ARG A 40 9.03 -9.09 -3.39
CA ARG A 40 9.58 -10.18 -2.58
C ARG A 40 9.23 -11.59 -3.08
N LEU A 41 8.16 -11.73 -3.87
CA LEU A 41 7.74 -13.01 -4.45
C LEU A 41 8.23 -13.22 -5.88
N HIS A 42 8.92 -12.25 -6.48
CA HIS A 42 9.44 -12.37 -7.84
C HIS A 42 10.49 -13.49 -7.92
N MET A 43 11.31 -13.66 -6.88
CA MET A 43 12.27 -14.78 -6.78
C MET A 43 11.58 -16.14 -6.97
N PHE A 44 10.47 -16.38 -6.27
CA PHE A 44 9.71 -17.63 -6.41
C PHE A 44 9.12 -17.76 -7.82
N SER A 45 8.69 -16.66 -8.43
CA SER A 45 8.15 -16.64 -9.79
C SER A 45 9.21 -17.01 -10.85
N TYR A 46 10.47 -16.59 -10.66
CA TYR A 46 11.58 -17.03 -11.54
C TYR A 46 11.88 -18.52 -11.37
N VAL A 47 11.88 -19.03 -10.13
CA VAL A 47 12.10 -20.46 -9.87
C VAL A 47 10.99 -21.31 -10.48
N THR A 48 9.72 -20.90 -10.34
CA THR A 48 8.59 -21.61 -10.96
C THR A 48 8.68 -21.58 -12.48
N LEU A 49 9.09 -20.46 -13.09
CA LEU A 49 9.32 -20.39 -14.53
C LEU A 49 10.37 -21.40 -15.00
N VAL A 50 11.48 -21.54 -14.27
CA VAL A 50 12.54 -22.53 -14.60
C VAL A 50 11.99 -23.95 -14.52
N ILE A 51 11.30 -24.30 -13.43
CA ILE A 51 10.73 -25.65 -13.25
C ILE A 51 9.70 -25.95 -14.34
N LEU A 52 8.78 -25.02 -14.62
CA LEU A 52 7.77 -25.18 -15.67
C LEU A 52 8.41 -25.27 -17.07
N SER A 53 9.50 -24.53 -17.32
CA SER A 53 10.26 -24.63 -18.58
C SER A 53 10.90 -26.01 -18.75
N LEU A 54 11.45 -26.60 -17.68
CA LEU A 54 11.98 -27.97 -17.72
C LEU A 54 10.87 -29.01 -17.95
N LEU A 55 9.75 -28.88 -17.23
CA LEU A 55 8.61 -29.80 -17.37
C LEU A 55 7.96 -29.72 -18.77
N THR A 56 7.86 -28.51 -19.34
CA THR A 56 7.38 -28.34 -20.73
C THR A 56 8.34 -28.98 -21.73
N MET A 57 9.66 -28.80 -21.57
CA MET A 57 10.65 -29.43 -22.44
C MET A 57 10.57 -30.97 -22.39
N VAL A 58 10.46 -31.55 -21.19
CA VAL A 58 10.28 -33.01 -21.01
C VAL A 58 8.96 -33.48 -21.63
N SER A 59 7.86 -32.74 -21.41
CA SER A 59 6.54 -33.08 -21.93
C SER A 59 6.49 -33.04 -23.46
N ILE A 60 7.16 -32.06 -24.09
CA ILE A 60 7.29 -31.97 -25.54
C ILE A 60 8.12 -33.14 -26.07
N ARG A 61 9.26 -33.46 -25.42
CA ARG A 61 10.09 -34.61 -25.80
C ARG A 61 9.31 -35.93 -25.77
N GLN A 62 8.42 -36.12 -24.79
CA GLN A 62 7.56 -37.31 -24.70
C GLN A 62 6.62 -37.47 -25.90
N ILE A 63 6.15 -36.38 -26.51
CA ILE A 63 5.32 -36.43 -27.73
C ILE A 63 6.13 -37.00 -28.91
N PHE A 64 7.38 -36.58 -29.06
CA PHE A 64 8.23 -36.92 -30.21
C PHE A 64 8.87 -38.31 -30.10
N VAL A 65 9.39 -38.67 -28.92
CA VAL A 65 10.11 -39.94 -28.71
C VAL A 65 9.15 -41.12 -28.57
N GLY A 66 7.87 -40.87 -28.32
CA GLY A 66 6.90 -41.89 -27.95
C GLY A 66 7.10 -42.35 -26.51
N SER A 67 6.03 -42.83 -25.86
CA SER A 67 6.01 -43.21 -24.44
C SER A 67 6.71 -44.55 -24.16
N SER A 68 7.92 -44.76 -24.69
CA SER A 68 8.71 -45.94 -24.36
C SER A 68 9.67 -45.62 -23.22
N VAL A 69 9.46 -46.26 -22.06
CA VAL A 69 10.47 -46.59 -21.02
C VAL A 69 10.54 -45.72 -19.74
N TYR A 70 9.68 -44.74 -19.51
CA TYR A 70 9.59 -44.14 -18.16
C TYR A 70 8.13 -43.82 -17.77
N ASP A 71 7.33 -44.88 -17.58
CA ASP A 71 6.25 -44.80 -16.59
C ASP A 71 6.93 -44.77 -15.22
N CYS A 72 7.17 -43.57 -14.69
CA CYS A 72 7.36 -43.45 -13.26
C CYS A 72 6.06 -43.94 -12.62
N ASP A 73 6.17 -45.01 -11.85
CA ASP A 73 5.16 -45.79 -11.14
C ASP A 73 4.39 -44.96 -10.08
N CYS A 74 3.80 -43.84 -10.52
CA CYS A 74 2.89 -42.97 -9.77
C CYS A 74 1.45 -43.14 -10.32
N GLU A 75 1.16 -44.33 -10.87
CA GLU A 75 0.06 -44.61 -11.79
C GLU A 75 -1.32 -44.71 -11.12
N GLU A 76 -1.39 -44.73 -9.78
CA GLU A 76 -2.66 -44.99 -9.10
C GLU A 76 -3.61 -43.77 -8.97
N HIS A 77 -3.14 -42.53 -9.14
CA HIS A 77 -3.96 -41.34 -8.83
C HIS A 77 -4.17 -40.31 -9.95
N HIS A 78 -3.61 -40.49 -11.15
CA HIS A 78 -3.83 -39.60 -12.30
C HIS A 78 -4.48 -40.32 -13.50
N LYS A 79 -5.54 -41.10 -13.25
CA LYS A 79 -6.32 -41.71 -14.33
C LYS A 79 -7.02 -40.64 -15.16
N VAL A 80 -6.74 -40.62 -16.46
CA VAL A 80 -7.37 -39.73 -17.43
C VAL A 80 -8.90 -39.90 -17.35
N PRO A 81 -9.69 -38.82 -17.24
CA PRO A 81 -11.14 -38.92 -17.09
C PRO A 81 -11.75 -39.68 -18.27
N ARG A 82 -12.58 -40.69 -17.94
CA ARG A 82 -13.16 -41.62 -18.91
C ARG A 82 -14.26 -40.98 -19.76
N THR A 83 -14.83 -39.85 -19.32
CA THR A 83 -15.93 -39.16 -20.00
C THR A 83 -15.43 -37.90 -20.74
N PRO A 84 -15.93 -37.62 -21.95
CA PRO A 84 -15.54 -36.42 -22.70
C PRO A 84 -15.95 -35.12 -21.99
N MET A 85 -17.06 -35.13 -21.24
CA MET A 85 -17.50 -33.99 -20.43
C MET A 85 -16.55 -33.72 -19.25
N GLY A 86 -16.08 -34.77 -18.56
CA GLY A 86 -15.11 -34.62 -17.47
C GLY A 86 -13.76 -34.09 -17.97
N SER A 87 -13.31 -34.57 -19.13
CA SER A 87 -12.13 -34.02 -19.82
C SER A 87 -12.31 -32.54 -20.17
N LEU A 88 -13.48 -32.14 -20.70
CA LEU A 88 -13.75 -30.73 -21.03
C LEU A 88 -13.69 -29.84 -19.78
N LEU A 89 -14.34 -30.24 -18.69
CA LEU A 89 -14.35 -29.48 -17.44
C LEU A 89 -12.95 -29.28 -16.86
N VAL A 90 -12.15 -30.36 -16.77
CA VAL A 90 -10.78 -30.27 -16.23
C VAL A 90 -9.90 -29.37 -17.10
N TYR A 91 -9.91 -29.55 -18.43
CA TYR A 91 -9.08 -28.68 -19.29
C TYR A 91 -9.57 -27.23 -19.31
N SER A 92 -10.88 -26.99 -19.22
CA SER A 92 -11.43 -25.63 -19.14
C SER A 92 -10.93 -24.87 -17.91
N LEU A 93 -10.75 -25.58 -16.78
CA LEU A 93 -10.23 -24.99 -15.54
C LEU A 93 -8.81 -24.43 -15.71
N PHE A 94 -7.98 -25.07 -16.55
CA PHE A 94 -6.60 -24.63 -16.81
C PHE A 94 -6.46 -23.69 -18.01
N VAL A 95 -7.32 -23.83 -19.01
CA VAL A 95 -7.32 -22.94 -20.19
C VAL A 95 -7.88 -21.57 -19.82
N LEU A 96 -8.86 -21.49 -18.93
CA LEU A 96 -9.50 -20.22 -18.53
C LEU A 96 -8.49 -19.21 -17.98
N PRO A 97 -7.59 -19.53 -17.02
CA PRO A 97 -6.56 -18.60 -16.57
C PRO A 97 -5.61 -18.13 -17.67
N ILE A 98 -5.29 -18.99 -18.64
CA ILE A 98 -4.41 -18.63 -19.76
C ILE A 98 -5.11 -17.61 -20.65
N VAL A 99 -6.34 -17.91 -21.06
CA VAL A 99 -7.14 -17.01 -21.90
C VAL A 99 -7.35 -15.68 -21.18
N MET A 100 -7.73 -15.73 -19.90
CA MET A 100 -7.93 -14.53 -19.09
C MET A 100 -6.64 -13.69 -18.99
N GLY A 101 -5.49 -14.33 -18.78
CA GLY A 101 -4.21 -13.64 -18.68
C GLY A 101 -3.76 -12.93 -19.97
N PHE A 102 -4.12 -13.44 -21.15
CA PHE A 102 -3.81 -12.78 -22.42
C PHE A 102 -4.90 -11.80 -22.90
N VAL A 103 -6.16 -11.98 -22.48
CA VAL A 103 -7.30 -11.15 -22.92
C VAL A 103 -7.52 -9.95 -21.99
N MET A 104 -7.25 -10.09 -20.69
CA MET A 104 -7.44 -8.99 -19.73
C MET A 104 -6.34 -7.93 -19.91
N PRO A 105 -6.69 -6.64 -19.92
CA PRO A 105 -5.69 -5.57 -19.96
C PRO A 105 -4.94 -5.49 -18.64
N ASP A 106 -3.64 -5.18 -18.72
CA ASP A 106 -2.83 -4.86 -17.55
C ASP A 106 -3.33 -3.54 -16.94
N LYS A 107 -4.10 -3.62 -15.84
CA LYS A 107 -4.67 -2.46 -15.15
C LYS A 107 -4.18 -2.41 -13.71
N ILE A 108 -3.61 -1.28 -13.32
CA ILE A 108 -3.30 -0.98 -11.92
C ILE A 108 -4.57 -0.82 -11.10
N LEU A 109 -4.49 -1.09 -9.79
CA LEU A 109 -5.62 -0.91 -8.89
C LEU A 109 -6.00 0.57 -8.82
N GLY A 110 -7.28 0.85 -9.02
CA GLY A 110 -7.83 2.19 -9.04
C GLY A 110 -8.78 2.45 -7.88
N SER A 111 -9.33 3.65 -7.88
CA SER A 111 -10.31 4.14 -6.92
C SER A 111 -11.59 3.32 -6.82
N ASP A 112 -11.96 2.58 -7.85
CA ASP A 112 -13.08 1.64 -7.86
C ASP A 112 -12.86 0.45 -6.93
N VAL A 113 -11.61 -0.02 -6.85
CA VAL A 113 -11.22 -1.05 -5.87
C VAL A 113 -11.10 -0.43 -4.48
N ALA A 114 -10.54 0.79 -4.39
CA ALA A 114 -10.39 1.50 -3.12
C ALA A 114 -11.74 1.74 -2.43
N GLU A 115 -12.75 2.14 -3.19
CA GLU A 115 -14.11 2.38 -2.69
C GLU A 115 -14.76 1.12 -2.12
N LYS A 116 -14.51 -0.05 -2.72
CA LYS A 116 -15.03 -1.33 -2.24
C LYS A 116 -14.26 -1.90 -1.04
N ARG A 117 -12.98 -1.56 -0.89
CA ARG A 117 -12.11 -2.06 0.18
C ARG A 117 -12.13 -1.17 1.42
N GLY A 118 -12.54 0.09 1.28
CA GLY A 118 -12.34 1.12 2.31
C GLY A 118 -10.89 1.63 2.28
N ILE A 119 -10.68 2.85 2.81
CA ILE A 119 -9.36 3.48 2.86
C ILE A 119 -8.90 3.67 4.29
N THR A 120 -7.63 3.36 4.55
CA THR A 120 -6.95 3.74 5.78
C THR A 120 -6.25 5.06 5.51
N LEU A 121 -6.80 6.15 6.00
CA LEU A 121 -6.15 7.46 5.88
C LEU A 121 -5.18 7.65 7.04
N LEU A 122 -4.37 8.70 6.97
CA LEU A 122 -3.56 9.28 8.06
C LEU A 122 -4.36 9.66 9.33
N SER A 123 -5.60 9.20 9.40
CA SER A 123 -6.55 9.40 10.46
C SER A 123 -7.48 8.20 10.42
N ASN A 124 -7.39 7.40 11.47
CA ASN A 124 -8.03 6.11 11.72
C ASN A 124 -9.51 5.87 11.33
N ASP A 125 -10.23 6.81 10.72
CA ASP A 125 -11.56 6.53 10.19
C ASP A 125 -11.93 7.46 9.02
N VAL A 126 -12.19 6.84 7.87
CA VAL A 126 -12.86 7.47 6.73
C VAL A 126 -14.18 8.15 7.12
N ARG A 127 -14.90 7.59 8.10
CA ARG A 127 -16.18 8.12 8.59
C ARG A 127 -16.03 9.49 9.27
N LYS A 128 -14.89 9.72 9.93
CA LYS A 128 -14.60 10.97 10.65
C LYS A 128 -14.21 12.12 9.71
N LEU A 129 -13.85 11.83 8.45
CA LEU A 129 -13.62 12.88 7.46
C LEU A 129 -14.89 13.62 7.03
N ALA A 130 -16.06 12.98 7.13
CA ALA A 130 -17.33 13.67 6.90
C ALA A 130 -17.51 14.81 7.92
N ASP A 131 -17.01 14.64 9.15
CA ASP A 131 -17.05 15.68 10.17
C ASP A 131 -15.99 16.77 9.94
N VAL A 132 -14.81 16.43 9.39
CA VAL A 132 -13.85 17.45 8.89
C VAL A 132 -14.49 18.32 7.82
N THR A 133 -15.24 17.69 6.92
CA THR A 133 -15.99 18.33 5.84
C THR A 133 -17.09 19.24 6.39
N ALA A 134 -17.81 18.80 7.43
CA ALA A 134 -18.84 19.58 8.11
C ALA A 134 -18.25 20.78 8.88
N ASN A 135 -17.17 20.58 9.62
CA ASN A 135 -16.50 21.63 10.41
C ASN A 135 -15.78 22.67 9.53
N ALA A 136 -15.26 22.27 8.36
CA ALA A 136 -14.70 23.21 7.38
C ALA A 136 -15.77 24.20 6.86
N ASN A 137 -17.03 23.77 6.74
CA ASN A 137 -18.14 24.62 6.32
C ASN A 137 -18.67 25.52 7.47
N ALA A 138 -18.55 25.09 8.73
CA ALA A 138 -18.93 25.91 9.89
C ALA A 138 -18.01 27.13 10.08
N ASN A 139 -16.69 26.94 9.94
CA ASN A 139 -15.71 28.02 10.07
C ASN A 139 -15.76 29.07 8.95
N ALA A 140 -16.43 28.78 7.83
CA ALA A 140 -16.67 29.76 6.77
C ALA A 140 -17.80 30.75 7.10
N THR A 141 -18.58 30.51 8.16
CA THR A 141 -19.80 31.27 8.49
C THR A 141 -19.72 32.04 9.82
N GLU A 142 -18.70 31.79 10.67
CA GLU A 142 -18.59 32.42 11.99
C GLU A 142 -17.60 33.60 12.08
N ASN A 143 -17.01 34.05 10.97
CA ASN A 143 -16.14 35.22 10.95
C ASN A 143 -16.93 36.55 10.89
N GLU A 144 -18.00 36.65 11.68
CA GLU A 144 -18.73 37.90 11.96
C GLU A 144 -19.46 37.80 13.32
N LYS A 145 -18.70 37.72 14.43
CA LYS A 145 -18.89 38.56 15.63
C LYS A 145 -18.11 38.05 16.85
N GLN A 146 -17.64 39.05 17.60
CA GLN A 146 -17.24 39.05 19.01
C GLN A 146 -15.78 38.74 19.36
N THR A 147 -14.99 39.81 19.18
CA THR A 147 -14.04 40.36 20.16
C THR A 147 -14.64 40.49 21.58
N ALA A 148 -13.76 40.38 22.58
CA ALA A 148 -13.92 40.52 24.04
C ALA A 148 -14.46 39.26 24.74
N GLU A 149 -13.85 38.69 25.79
CA GLU A 149 -13.26 39.35 26.96
C GLU A 149 -12.38 38.35 27.75
N VAL A 150 -11.28 38.83 28.34
CA VAL A 150 -10.38 38.09 29.23
C VAL A 150 -10.95 38.06 30.64
N LYS A 151 -10.91 36.91 31.34
CA LYS A 151 -10.74 36.92 32.81
C LYS A 151 -10.19 35.62 33.41
N GLU A 152 -9.18 35.86 34.23
CA GLU A 152 -8.46 35.08 35.25
C GLU A 152 -9.41 34.54 36.34
N ASP A 153 -9.21 33.30 36.82
CA ASP A 153 -8.72 33.00 38.18
C ASP A 153 -9.06 31.59 38.72
N ALA A 154 -8.13 31.12 39.57
CA ALA A 154 -8.31 30.23 40.73
C ALA A 154 -8.23 28.68 40.58
N LYS A 155 -7.07 28.16 40.99
CA LYS A 155 -6.83 26.86 41.69
C LYS A 155 -7.24 27.00 43.18
N PRO A 156 -7.52 25.94 43.97
CA PRO A 156 -6.43 25.09 44.57
C PRO A 156 -6.80 23.59 44.72
N SER A 157 -5.87 22.66 44.44
CA SER A 157 -4.96 21.94 45.39
C SER A 157 -5.62 20.78 46.17
N VAL A 158 -5.05 19.56 46.08
CA VAL A 158 -4.58 18.68 47.19
C VAL A 158 -3.91 17.42 46.59
N GLU A 159 -2.60 17.29 46.80
CA GLU A 159 -1.79 16.06 46.86
C GLU A 159 -1.64 15.68 48.36
N PRO A 160 -1.15 14.49 48.83
CA PRO A 160 0.05 13.82 48.29
C PRO A 160 0.12 12.27 48.42
N GLN A 161 1.08 11.64 47.73
CA GLN A 161 1.99 10.70 48.41
C GLN A 161 3.28 10.46 47.61
N SER A 162 4.38 10.62 48.33
CA SER A 162 5.78 10.56 47.91
C SER A 162 6.35 9.17 48.20
N GLU A 163 7.12 8.63 47.26
CA GLU A 163 8.24 7.72 47.57
C GLU A 163 9.51 8.22 46.88
N ALA A 164 10.48 8.61 47.70
CA ALA A 164 11.78 9.08 47.28
C ALA A 164 12.70 7.89 47.00
N THR A 165 13.50 7.99 45.94
CA THR A 165 14.79 7.29 45.88
C THR A 165 15.81 8.24 45.25
N ASN A 166 16.84 8.56 46.04
CA ASN A 166 18.01 9.34 45.65
C ASN A 166 18.81 8.61 44.56
N GLN A 167 19.08 9.27 43.44
CA GLN A 167 20.29 9.03 42.64
C GLN A 167 20.89 10.34 42.11
N VAL A 168 22.01 10.69 42.73
CA VAL A 168 23.22 11.39 42.26
C VAL A 168 23.10 12.21 40.96
N ALA A 169 23.23 13.53 41.12
CA ALA A 169 23.40 14.48 40.05
C ALA A 169 24.69 14.20 39.26
N THR A 170 24.54 14.03 37.95
CA THR A 170 25.62 14.13 36.96
C THR A 170 25.36 15.43 36.18
N PRO A 171 26.36 16.29 35.90
CA PRO A 171 26.13 17.56 35.22
C PRO A 171 25.50 17.36 33.83
N PRO A 172 24.66 18.30 33.34
CA PRO A 172 24.02 18.15 32.05
C PRO A 172 25.09 18.18 30.96
N VAL A 173 25.28 17.03 30.30
CA VAL A 173 25.85 17.00 28.96
C VAL A 173 24.80 17.68 28.07
N GLU A 174 25.16 18.77 27.41
CA GLU A 174 24.31 19.40 26.39
C GLU A 174 23.96 18.32 25.35
N ALA A 175 22.73 17.81 25.42
CA ALA A 175 22.22 16.84 24.48
C ALA A 175 22.26 17.50 23.09
N THR A 176 22.87 16.81 22.13
CA THR A 176 22.87 17.23 20.72
C THR A 176 21.44 17.48 20.25
N ASP A 177 21.23 18.38 19.28
CA ASP A 177 19.91 18.71 18.72
C ASP A 177 19.09 17.44 18.36
N ASP A 178 19.80 16.39 17.93
CA ASP A 178 19.25 15.08 17.59
C ASP A 178 18.72 14.30 18.80
N GLU A 179 19.41 14.33 19.93
CA GLU A 179 19.01 13.63 21.16
C GLU A 179 17.79 14.32 21.80
N GLN A 180 17.76 15.65 21.74
CA GLN A 180 16.58 16.42 22.18
C GLN A 180 15.36 16.16 21.29
N LEU A 181 15.57 16.07 19.98
CA LEU A 181 14.53 15.72 19.01
C LEU A 181 14.03 14.28 19.25
N ARG A 182 14.94 13.34 19.50
CA ARG A 182 14.59 11.95 19.82
C ARG A 182 13.77 11.87 21.10
N GLN A 183 14.15 12.58 22.16
CA GLN A 183 13.41 12.62 23.42
C GLN A 183 11.97 13.15 23.26
N ARG A 184 11.75 14.15 22.40
CA ARG A 184 10.40 14.62 22.06
C ARG A 184 9.52 13.51 21.50
N PHE A 185 10.05 12.67 20.62
CA PHE A 185 9.32 11.54 20.03
C PHE A 185 9.26 10.31 20.96
N SER A 186 10.26 10.08 21.79
CA SER A 186 10.27 8.97 22.76
C SER A 186 9.15 9.07 23.80
N ASN A 187 8.75 10.30 24.15
CA ASN A 187 7.65 10.55 25.10
C ASN A 187 6.28 10.01 24.62
N GLY A 188 6.13 9.71 23.33
CA GLY A 188 4.90 9.12 22.79
C GLY A 188 4.74 7.62 23.08
N GLY A 189 5.81 6.92 23.50
CA GLY A 189 5.71 5.51 23.92
C GLY A 189 5.52 4.48 22.80
N PHE A 190 5.80 4.82 21.54
CA PHE A 190 5.58 3.95 20.37
C PHE A 190 6.81 3.08 19.98
N GLY A 191 7.86 3.10 20.80
CA GLY A 191 9.09 2.33 20.59
C GLY A 191 10.12 3.00 19.68
N ASP A 192 11.34 2.44 19.67
CA ASP A 192 12.47 3.02 18.95
C ASP A 192 12.25 3.10 17.44
N PHE A 193 11.58 2.10 16.83
CA PHE A 193 11.37 2.03 15.39
C PHE A 193 10.68 3.27 14.81
N TYR A 194 9.50 3.64 15.34
CA TYR A 194 8.77 4.82 14.86
C TYR A 194 9.42 6.13 15.33
N THR A 195 10.12 6.10 16.47
CA THR A 195 10.88 7.26 16.96
C THR A 195 12.01 7.61 15.98
N ASP A 196 12.74 6.62 15.48
CA ASP A 196 13.85 6.83 14.57
C ASP A 196 13.37 7.32 13.19
N ILE A 197 12.26 6.77 12.67
CA ILE A 197 11.59 7.29 11.46
C ILE A 197 11.12 8.73 11.70
N ALA A 198 10.57 9.04 12.89
CA ALA A 198 10.08 10.37 13.19
C ALA A 198 11.23 11.39 13.16
N VAL A 199 12.37 11.07 13.78
CA VAL A 199 13.58 11.88 13.72
C VAL A 199 14.06 12.05 12.28
N PHE A 200 14.12 10.96 11.50
CA PHE A 200 14.54 10.99 10.10
C PHE A 200 13.67 11.92 9.25
N LEU A 201 12.34 11.79 9.32
CA LEU A 201 11.41 12.63 8.56
C LEU A 201 11.45 14.07 9.06
N HIS A 202 11.48 14.29 10.38
CA HIS A 202 11.43 15.63 10.95
C HIS A 202 12.69 16.46 10.63
N LYS A 203 13.85 15.84 10.38
CA LYS A 203 15.05 16.55 9.94
C LYS A 203 14.95 17.11 8.53
N GLN A 204 14.05 16.58 7.70
CA GLN A 204 13.91 17.03 6.32
C GLN A 204 13.23 18.42 6.27
N PRO A 205 13.70 19.34 5.42
CA PRO A 205 13.03 20.62 5.20
C PRO A 205 11.66 20.43 4.53
N VAL A 206 11.56 19.44 3.66
CA VAL A 206 10.33 18.94 3.04
C VAL A 206 10.35 17.44 3.26
N ILE A 207 9.33 16.92 3.94
CA ILE A 207 9.20 15.48 4.18
C ILE A 207 8.84 14.83 2.85
N GLU A 208 9.69 13.93 2.38
CA GLU A 208 9.42 13.17 1.16
C GLU A 208 8.83 11.79 1.50
N LEU A 209 7.51 11.65 1.36
CA LEU A 209 6.87 10.32 1.42
C LEU A 209 6.95 9.62 0.06
N ASN A 210 8.11 9.02 -0.19
CA ASN A 210 8.37 8.16 -1.34
C ASN A 210 7.99 6.70 -1.07
N ASP A 211 8.12 5.85 -2.08
CA ASP A 211 7.66 4.47 -2.15
C ASP A 211 8.20 3.58 -1.02
N LYS A 212 9.40 3.88 -0.51
CA LYS A 212 10.06 3.11 0.56
C LYS A 212 9.55 3.46 1.95
N VAL A 213 9.23 4.74 2.18
CA VAL A 213 8.83 5.26 3.49
C VAL A 213 7.35 5.63 3.56
N PHE A 214 6.58 5.40 2.50
CA PHE A 214 5.20 5.85 2.42
C PHE A 214 4.35 5.30 3.58
N LEU A 215 4.34 3.98 3.79
CA LEU A 215 3.48 3.38 4.82
C LEU A 215 3.98 3.66 6.24
N ASP A 216 5.27 3.45 6.49
CA ASP A 216 5.86 3.68 7.82
C ASP A 216 5.88 5.17 8.18
N GLY A 217 6.09 6.03 7.19
CA GLY A 217 6.06 7.48 7.36
C GLY A 217 4.65 8.01 7.60
N LEU A 218 3.62 7.51 6.88
CA LEU A 218 2.23 7.84 7.21
C LEU A 218 1.88 7.42 8.63
N THR A 219 2.25 6.20 9.03
CA THR A 219 2.00 5.67 10.38
C THR A 219 2.72 6.52 11.43
N THR A 220 4.01 6.80 11.22
CA THR A 220 4.82 7.65 12.11
C THR A 220 4.20 9.04 12.28
N MET A 221 3.79 9.68 11.17
CA MET A 221 3.18 10.99 11.23
C MET A 221 1.81 10.97 11.91
N GLU A 222 1.06 9.89 11.83
CA GLU A 222 -0.18 9.72 12.59
C GLU A 222 0.10 9.62 14.10
N LEU A 223 1.05 8.77 14.48
CA LEU A 223 1.44 8.57 15.89
C LEU A 223 1.98 9.85 16.55
N TYR A 224 2.66 10.69 15.77
CA TYR A 224 3.27 11.94 16.23
C TYR A 224 2.65 13.19 15.58
N ALA A 225 1.35 13.17 15.30
CA ALA A 225 0.67 14.21 14.51
C ALA A 225 0.99 15.65 14.95
N LYS A 226 1.03 15.93 16.26
CA LYS A 226 1.33 17.26 16.79
C LYS A 226 2.73 17.76 16.42
N GLU A 227 3.72 16.87 16.41
CA GLU A 227 5.12 17.20 16.10
C GLU A 227 5.33 17.43 14.59
N PHE A 228 4.47 16.85 13.76
CA PHE A 228 4.51 17.03 12.30
C PHE A 228 3.64 18.20 11.81
N ALA A 229 2.83 18.79 12.68
CA ALA A 229 2.04 19.95 12.37
C ALA A 229 2.93 21.11 11.88
N GLY A 230 2.57 21.67 10.73
CA GLY A 230 3.27 22.78 10.10
C GLY A 230 4.48 22.42 9.24
N LYS A 231 4.86 21.13 9.16
CA LYS A 231 5.92 20.67 8.24
C LYS A 231 5.42 20.65 6.80
N GLU A 232 6.34 20.84 5.86
CA GLU A 232 6.08 20.62 4.44
C GLU A 232 6.17 19.13 4.13
N LEU A 233 5.22 18.62 3.36
CA LEU A 233 5.14 17.24 2.89
C LEU A 233 5.05 17.24 1.37
N GLU A 234 5.79 16.34 0.74
CA GLU A 234 5.68 15.99 -0.67
C GLU A 234 5.41 14.48 -0.82
N THR A 235 4.43 14.12 -1.65
CA THR A 235 4.08 12.72 -1.90
C THR A 235 3.46 12.50 -3.27
N ILE A 236 3.47 11.25 -3.73
CA ILE A 236 2.92 10.83 -5.02
C ILE A 236 1.87 9.75 -4.79
N GLY A 237 0.73 9.88 -5.48
CA GLY A 237 -0.34 8.88 -5.44
C GLY A 237 -1.43 9.16 -6.47
N PHE A 238 -2.40 8.24 -6.55
CA PHE A 238 -3.57 8.44 -7.38
C PHE A 238 -4.64 9.23 -6.63
N VAL A 239 -5.43 10.00 -7.38
CA VAL A 239 -6.52 10.81 -6.84
C VAL A 239 -7.73 9.93 -6.55
N TYR A 240 -8.10 9.90 -5.26
CA TYR A 240 -9.30 9.26 -4.78
C TYR A 240 -10.26 10.29 -4.16
N ARG A 241 -11.57 10.10 -4.36
CA ARG A 241 -12.60 10.91 -3.71
C ARG A 241 -13.73 10.04 -3.20
N GLN A 242 -14.20 10.36 -2.01
CA GLN A 242 -15.42 9.79 -1.48
C GLN A 242 -16.62 10.62 -1.91
N PRO A 243 -17.81 10.02 -1.99
CA PRO A 243 -19.04 10.75 -2.30
C PRO A 243 -19.29 11.96 -1.39
N ASP A 244 -18.88 11.87 -0.11
CA ASP A 244 -19.19 12.87 0.92
C ASP A 244 -18.13 14.00 1.04
N PHE A 245 -17.07 13.98 0.21
CA PHE A 245 -16.04 15.01 0.25
C PHE A 245 -16.50 16.33 -0.39
N THR A 246 -16.00 17.46 0.12
CA THR A 246 -16.18 18.75 -0.57
C THR A 246 -15.48 18.76 -1.93
N LYS A 247 -15.84 19.72 -2.79
CA LYS A 247 -15.14 19.98 -4.07
C LYS A 247 -13.67 20.38 -3.90
N GLN A 248 -13.26 20.73 -2.68
CA GLN A 248 -11.91 21.16 -2.34
C GLN A 248 -11.06 20.02 -1.76
N GLN A 249 -11.60 18.82 -1.67
CA GLN A 249 -10.96 17.68 -1.03
C GLN A 249 -10.76 16.51 -1.99
N PHE A 250 -9.63 15.85 -1.82
CA PHE A 250 -9.33 14.56 -2.40
C PHE A 250 -8.27 13.86 -1.56
N VAL A 251 -8.12 12.57 -1.73
CA VAL A 251 -7.04 11.80 -1.12
C VAL A 251 -6.00 11.50 -2.18
N VAL A 252 -4.73 11.73 -1.85
CA VAL A 252 -3.61 11.16 -2.59
C VAL A 252 -3.33 9.79 -2.00
N ALA A 253 -3.65 8.75 -2.75
CA ALA A 253 -3.64 7.38 -2.26
C ALA A 253 -2.61 6.50 -2.98
N ARG A 254 -2.16 5.47 -2.27
CA ARG A 254 -1.35 4.36 -2.78
C ARG A 254 -1.94 3.04 -2.28
N PHE A 255 -1.88 2.01 -3.11
CA PHE A 255 -2.22 0.66 -2.68
C PHE A 255 -1.00 -0.01 -2.04
N SER A 256 -1.20 -0.71 -0.93
CA SER A 256 -0.25 -1.64 -0.33
C SER A 256 -0.69 -3.06 -0.63
N VAL A 257 0.26 -3.93 -0.98
CA VAL A 257 0.03 -5.36 -1.20
C VAL A 257 1.05 -6.16 -0.42
N THR A 258 0.62 -7.24 0.24
CA THR A 258 1.51 -8.09 1.00
C THR A 258 2.04 -9.22 0.14
N CYS A 259 1.18 -9.90 -0.62
CA CYS A 259 1.57 -10.93 -1.58
C CYS A 259 1.05 -10.66 -2.99
N CYS A 260 -0.16 -10.14 -3.17
CA CYS A 260 -0.77 -9.93 -4.48
C CYS A 260 -1.90 -8.90 -4.45
N THR A 261 -2.35 -8.43 -5.59
CA THR A 261 -3.46 -7.44 -5.64
C THR A 261 -4.76 -7.88 -4.96
N ALA A 262 -4.96 -9.18 -4.73
CA ALA A 262 -6.13 -9.67 -4.00
C ALA A 262 -6.10 -9.34 -2.49
N ASP A 263 -4.92 -9.12 -1.91
CA ASP A 263 -4.72 -8.73 -0.50
C ASP A 263 -4.48 -7.23 -0.31
N SER A 264 -4.80 -6.42 -1.33
CA SER A 264 -4.51 -5.00 -1.33
C SER A 264 -5.30 -4.21 -0.27
N SER A 265 -4.60 -3.31 0.40
CA SER A 265 -5.16 -2.22 1.21
C SER A 265 -4.80 -0.88 0.59
N VAL A 266 -5.54 0.18 0.89
CA VAL A 266 -5.27 1.52 0.32
C VAL A 266 -5.05 2.53 1.43
N TYR A 267 -3.96 3.29 1.27
CA TYR A 267 -3.48 4.26 2.24
C TYR A 267 -3.33 5.63 1.58
N GLY A 268 -3.56 6.71 2.32
CA GLY A 268 -3.42 8.04 1.73
C GLY A 268 -3.53 9.21 2.70
N VAL A 269 -3.23 10.38 2.14
CA VAL A 269 -3.26 11.68 2.83
C VAL A 269 -4.49 12.44 2.32
N LEU A 270 -5.30 13.00 3.24
CA LEU A 270 -6.34 13.95 2.85
C LEU A 270 -5.69 15.26 2.40
N VAL A 271 -5.99 15.68 1.18
CA VAL A 271 -5.51 16.90 0.57
C VAL A 271 -6.65 17.90 0.42
N GLU A 272 -6.40 19.13 0.86
CA GLU A 272 -7.29 20.27 0.68
C GLU A 272 -6.66 21.29 -0.26
N LYS A 273 -7.43 21.69 -1.28
CA LYS A 273 -7.06 22.71 -2.25
C LYS A 273 -8.31 23.31 -2.92
N GLU A 274 -8.35 24.62 -3.12
CA GLU A 274 -9.50 25.31 -3.73
C GLU A 274 -9.90 24.73 -5.10
N ASP A 275 -8.91 24.38 -5.92
CA ASP A 275 -9.09 23.84 -7.27
C ASP A 275 -9.02 22.30 -7.34
N ALA A 276 -9.25 21.61 -6.21
CA ALA A 276 -9.13 20.15 -6.14
C ALA A 276 -9.99 19.42 -7.17
N ASN A 277 -11.18 19.93 -7.50
CA ASN A 277 -12.10 19.34 -8.47
C ASN A 277 -11.53 19.17 -9.90
N LYS A 278 -10.43 19.87 -10.25
CA LYS A 278 -9.80 19.75 -11.57
C LYS A 278 -9.09 18.41 -11.78
N TRP A 279 -8.72 17.71 -10.72
CA TRP A 279 -7.95 16.46 -10.80
C TRP A 279 -8.87 15.26 -10.98
N ALA A 280 -8.74 14.53 -12.09
CA ALA A 280 -9.62 13.39 -12.36
C ALA A 280 -9.38 12.23 -11.37
N LYS A 281 -10.43 11.45 -11.07
CA LYS A 281 -10.31 10.17 -10.34
C LYS A 281 -9.29 9.28 -11.07
N ASP A 282 -8.48 8.52 -10.33
CA ASP A 282 -7.42 7.63 -10.86
C ASP A 282 -6.25 8.31 -11.56
N SER A 283 -6.25 9.64 -11.68
CA SER A 283 -5.06 10.37 -12.17
C SER A 283 -3.96 10.36 -11.12
N TRP A 284 -2.72 10.19 -11.56
CA TRP A 284 -1.55 10.23 -10.69
C TRP A 284 -1.07 11.67 -10.55
N VAL A 285 -0.85 12.07 -9.30
CA VAL A 285 -0.43 13.42 -8.96
C VAL A 285 0.73 13.39 -7.98
N LYS A 286 1.62 14.37 -8.13
CA LYS A 286 2.60 14.74 -7.12
C LYS A 286 2.05 15.95 -6.37
N VAL A 287 1.93 15.84 -5.05
CA VAL A 287 1.37 16.89 -4.19
C VAL A 287 2.41 17.35 -3.21
N ARG A 288 2.54 18.67 -3.08
CA ARG A 288 3.35 19.32 -2.06
C ARG A 288 2.52 20.35 -1.30
N GLY A 289 2.74 20.45 0.00
CA GLY A 289 2.06 21.41 0.84
C GLY A 289 2.39 21.31 2.31
N LYS A 290 1.68 22.11 3.10
CA LYS A 290 1.88 22.18 4.55
C LYS A 290 0.89 21.27 5.28
N LEU A 291 1.40 20.52 6.26
CA LEU A 291 0.57 19.71 7.15
C LEU A 291 -0.11 20.61 8.18
N GLU A 292 -1.43 20.50 8.28
CA GLU A 292 -2.24 21.16 9.31
C GLU A 292 -2.83 20.13 10.26
N LEU A 293 -2.73 20.41 11.55
CA LEU A 293 -3.37 19.61 12.60
C LEU A 293 -4.84 20.02 12.74
N ARG A 294 -5.73 19.05 12.70
CA ARG A 294 -7.17 19.21 12.95
C ARG A 294 -7.59 18.23 14.05
N GLN A 295 -8.47 18.68 14.93
CA GLN A 295 -9.10 17.81 15.92
C GLN A 295 -10.44 17.33 15.39
N VAL A 296 -10.65 16.02 15.37
CA VAL A 296 -11.88 15.39 14.91
C VAL A 296 -12.27 14.31 15.90
N ASP A 297 -13.41 14.47 16.57
CA ASP A 297 -13.88 13.56 17.63
C ASP A 297 -12.83 13.29 18.72
N GLY A 298 -11.99 14.27 19.04
CA GLY A 298 -10.92 14.15 20.02
C GLY A 298 -9.66 13.43 19.51
N TYR A 299 -9.55 13.19 18.20
CA TYR A 299 -8.37 12.64 17.55
C TYR A 299 -7.63 13.72 16.74
N ASP A 300 -6.31 13.72 16.87
CA ASP A 300 -5.39 14.51 16.06
C ASP A 300 -5.31 13.94 14.64
N MET A 301 -5.72 14.73 13.64
CA MET A 301 -5.66 14.41 12.22
C MET A 301 -4.74 15.40 11.51
N LEU A 302 -3.86 14.87 10.65
CA LEU A 302 -3.08 15.69 9.73
C LEU A 302 -3.77 15.82 8.37
N VAL A 303 -3.98 17.06 7.93
CA VAL A 303 -4.52 17.39 6.61
C VAL A 303 -3.46 18.14 5.81
N LEU A 304 -3.25 17.74 4.55
CA LEU A 304 -2.29 18.40 3.67
C LEU A 304 -2.94 19.57 2.93
N LYS A 305 -2.58 20.80 3.29
CA LYS A 305 -2.93 21.99 2.52
C LYS A 305 -1.99 22.13 1.33
N ALA A 306 -2.45 21.69 0.16
CA ALA A 306 -1.60 21.65 -1.02
C ALA A 306 -1.30 23.05 -1.56
N SER A 307 -0.01 23.39 -1.60
CA SER A 307 0.51 24.56 -2.32
C SER A 307 0.71 24.26 -3.80
N GLN A 308 1.09 23.02 -4.13
CA GLN A 308 1.37 22.57 -5.49
C GLN A 308 0.80 21.17 -5.73
N VAL A 309 0.20 20.98 -6.91
CA VAL A 309 -0.26 19.68 -7.39
C VAL A 309 0.10 19.59 -8.86
N GLU A 310 0.80 18.53 -9.25
CA GLU A 310 1.29 18.29 -10.61
C GLU A 310 0.81 16.93 -11.11
N ALA A 311 0.43 16.85 -12.39
CA ALA A 311 0.17 15.58 -13.03
C ALA A 311 1.48 14.82 -13.25
N VAL A 312 1.51 13.55 -12.88
CA VAL A 312 2.64 12.65 -13.14
C VAL A 312 2.14 11.33 -13.72
N SER A 313 3.03 10.57 -14.36
CA SER A 313 2.72 9.18 -14.70
C SER A 313 2.75 8.31 -13.45
N ALA A 314 2.00 7.20 -13.47
CA ALA A 314 2.12 6.17 -12.44
C ALA A 314 3.60 5.72 -12.33
N PRO A 315 4.14 5.53 -11.11
CA PRO A 315 5.44 4.94 -10.92
C PRO A 315 5.50 3.53 -11.50
N LYS A 316 6.71 3.06 -11.82
CA LYS A 316 6.93 1.69 -12.34
C LYS A 316 6.38 0.63 -11.38
N ASP A 317 6.51 0.85 -10.07
CA ASP A 317 5.81 0.10 -9.04
C ASP A 317 4.68 0.97 -8.46
N PRO A 318 3.41 0.72 -8.83
CA PRO A 318 2.29 1.52 -8.34
C PRO A 318 1.97 1.24 -6.87
N TYR A 319 2.56 0.19 -6.27
CA TYR A 319 2.30 -0.23 -4.90
C TYR A 319 3.38 0.23 -3.93
N VAL A 320 3.01 0.30 -2.65
CA VAL A 320 3.90 0.64 -1.54
C VAL A 320 3.94 -0.51 -0.54
N TYR A 321 5.04 -0.65 0.19
CA TYR A 321 5.28 -1.78 1.08
C TYR A 321 5.82 -1.27 2.43
N TYR A 322 5.58 -2.03 3.49
CA TYR A 322 6.18 -1.73 4.78
C TYR A 322 7.67 -2.03 4.71
N SER A 323 8.48 -1.06 5.12
CA SER A 323 9.91 -1.24 5.33
C SER A 323 10.11 -1.68 6.78
N PHE A 324 10.83 -2.77 7.01
CA PHE A 324 11.21 -3.19 8.37
C PHE A 324 12.52 -2.53 8.81
N GLU A 325 12.87 -1.40 8.18
CA GLU A 325 14.11 -0.66 8.38
C GLU A 325 13.76 0.74 8.90
N ALA A 326 14.36 1.13 10.04
CA ALA A 326 13.96 2.33 10.79
C ALA A 326 14.34 3.66 10.10
N ALA A 327 15.20 3.63 9.09
CA ALA A 327 15.46 4.74 8.18
C ALA A 327 16.12 4.18 6.92
N PRO A 328 15.75 4.63 5.71
CA PRO A 328 16.55 4.33 4.53
C PRO A 328 17.92 5.00 4.68
N ASP A 329 19.00 4.26 4.40
CA ASP A 329 20.33 4.85 4.26
C ASP A 329 20.26 6.00 3.24
N SER A 330 20.65 7.20 3.69
CA SER A 330 20.60 8.47 2.95
C SER A 330 21.34 8.44 1.62
#